data_AF-A0A7K2AML9-F1
#
_entry.id   AF-A0A7K2AML9-F1
#
_cell.length_a   1.000
_cell.length_b   1.000
_cell.length_c   1.000
_cell.angle_alpha   90.00
_cell.angle_beta   90.00
_cell.angle_gamma   90.00
#
_symmetry.space_group_name_H-M   'P 1'
#
loop_
_entity.id
_entity.type
_entity.pdbx_description
1 polymer ?
#
loop_
_entity_poly.entity_id
_entity_poly.type
_entity_poly.pdbx_seq_one_letter_code
_entity_poly.pdbx_strand_id
1 'polypeptide(L)' 'MKVWIDQDLCTGDGLCEEIAPDVFVLLDDGLAYVRDGDTIYAEAEGEVQGAGG' A
#
# COMPACT_ATOMS: atom_id res chain seq x y z
N MET A 1 1.19 -2.02 -15.10
CA MET A 1 1.86 -3.01 -14.20
C MET A 1 1.01 -3.09 -12.94
N LYS A 2 0.89 -4.25 -12.29
CA LYS A 2 0.04 -4.42 -11.09
C LYS A 2 0.91 -4.69 -9.88
N VAL A 3 0.63 -4.01 -8.77
CA VAL A 3 1.34 -4.13 -7.50
C VAL A 3 0.34 -4.23 -6.35
N TRP A 4 0.70 -4.96 -5.31
CA TRP A 4 -0.11 -5.13 -4.10
C TRP A 4 0.84 -5.35 -2.92
N ILE A 5 0.30 -5.15 -1.71
CA ILE A 5 0.98 -5.50 -0.45
C ILE A 5 0.20 -6.63 0.20
N ASP A 6 0.92 -7.68 0.58
CA ASP A 6 0.41 -8.75 1.42
C ASP A 6 0.40 -8.25 2.87
N GLN A 7 -0.80 -8.01 3.41
CA GLN A 7 -0.96 -7.44 4.75
C GLN A 7 -0.62 -8.41 5.88
N ASP A 8 -0.63 -9.72 5.62
CA ASP A 8 -0.25 -10.73 6.63
C ASP A 8 1.28 -10.79 6.80
N LEU A 9 2.03 -10.37 5.77
CA LEU A 9 3.50 -10.37 5.77
C LEU A 9 4.11 -8.98 5.97
N CYS A 10 3.30 -7.91 5.91
CA CYS A 10 3.77 -6.56 6.13
C CYS A 10 4.16 -6.37 7.60
N THR A 11 5.41 -5.95 7.81
CA THR A 11 6.00 -5.70 9.14
C THR A 11 6.01 -4.23 9.54
N GLY A 12 5.60 -3.33 8.64
CA GLY A 12 5.54 -1.90 8.90
C GLY A 12 6.89 -1.17 8.85
N ASP A 13 7.92 -1.73 8.20
CA ASP A 13 9.26 -1.14 8.14
C ASP A 13 9.35 0.19 7.35
N GLY A 14 8.33 0.53 6.55
CA GLY A 14 8.27 1.77 5.76
C GLY A 14 9.22 1.85 4.54
N LEU A 15 10.10 0.87 4.32
CA LEU A 15 11.06 0.89 3.21
C LEU A 15 10.43 1.02 1.82
N CYS A 16 9.21 0.50 1.63
CA CYS A 16 8.49 0.61 0.37
C CYS A 16 8.06 2.06 0.08
N GLU A 17 7.53 2.78 1.07
CA GLU A 17 7.18 4.19 0.98
C GLU A 17 8.42 5.06 0.74
N GLU A 18 9.54 4.77 1.40
CA GLU A 18 10.79 5.50 1.20
C GLU A 18 11.37 5.34 -0.21
N ILE A 19 11.28 4.12 -0.78
CA ILE A 19 11.86 3.81 -2.11
C ILE A 19 10.93 4.27 -3.23
N ALA A 20 9.62 4.13 -3.06
CA ALA A 20 8.62 4.40 -4.09
C ALA A 20 7.38 5.07 -3.47
N PRO A 21 7.51 6.33 -3.00
CA PRO A 21 6.41 7.01 -2.31
C PRO A 21 5.22 7.16 -3.22
N ASP A 22 5.37 7.43 -4.52
CA ASP A 22 4.23 7.57 -5.44
C ASP A 22 3.36 6.30 -5.58
N VAL A 23 3.87 5.15 -5.13
CA VAL A 23 3.21 3.83 -5.22
C VAL A 23 2.81 3.30 -3.86
N PHE A 24 3.52 3.65 -2.78
CA PHE A 24 3.27 3.10 -1.45
C PHE A 24 3.15 4.18 -0.38
N VAL A 25 2.33 3.91 0.62
CA VAL A 25 2.16 4.76 1.81
C VAL A 25 2.09 3.89 3.06
N LEU A 26 2.76 4.28 4.14
CA LEU A 26 2.62 3.66 5.45
C LEU A 26 1.56 4.43 6.25
N LEU A 27 0.53 3.73 6.75
CA LEU A 27 -0.52 4.36 7.54
C LEU A 27 -0.32 4.13 9.05
N ASP A 28 -1.14 4.82 9.84
CA ASP A 28 -1.05 4.83 11.32
C ASP A 28 -1.40 3.47 11.97
N ASP A 29 -1.93 2.53 11.20
CA ASP A 29 -2.14 1.14 11.63
C ASP A 29 -0.85 0.30 11.60
N GLY A 30 0.24 0.87 11.10
CA GLY A 30 1.54 0.22 10.98
C GLY A 30 1.66 -0.67 9.73
N LEU A 31 0.73 -0.56 8.78
CA LEU A 31 0.74 -1.31 7.54
C LEU A 31 0.97 -0.41 6.34
N ALA A 32 1.60 -0.98 5.31
CA ALA A 32 1.85 -0.29 4.06
C ALA A 32 0.77 -0.63 3.04
N TYR A 33 0.40 0.35 2.23
CA TYR A 33 -0.65 0.24 1.23
C TYR A 33 -0.16 0.69 -0.14
N VAL A 34 -0.84 0.23 -1.19
CA VAL A 34 -0.62 0.77 -2.53
C VAL A 34 -1.45 2.04 -2.68
N ARG A 35 -0.87 3.09 -3.26
CA ARG A 35 -1.57 4.31 -3.62
C ARG A 35 -1.46 4.65 -5.10
N ASP A 36 -2.43 5.42 -5.58
CA ASP A 36 -2.40 6.13 -6.86
C ASP A 36 -2.97 7.54 -6.64
N GLY A 37 -2.06 8.52 -6.53
CA GLY A 37 -2.39 9.86 -6.06
C GLY A 37 -2.97 9.84 -4.64
N ASP A 38 -4.18 10.38 -4.49
CA ASP A 38 -4.91 10.41 -3.21
C ASP A 38 -5.70 9.11 -2.94
N THR A 39 -5.70 8.16 -3.89
CA THR A 39 -6.42 6.89 -3.76
C THR A 39 -5.54 5.87 -3.08
N ILE A 40 -6.05 5.20 -2.04
CA ILE A 40 -5.37 4.11 -1.33
C ILE A 40 -6.13 2.82 -1.57
N TYR A 41 -5.41 1.75 -1.91
CA TYR A 41 -5.96 0.43 -2.22
C TYR A 41 -5.69 -0.54 -1.07
N ALA A 42 -6.76 -1.02 -0.43
CA ALA A 42 -6.70 -1.84 0.78
C ALA A 42 -7.87 -2.83 0.85
N GLU A 43 -7.60 -4.14 0.79
CA GLU A 43 -8.67 -5.14 1.02
C GLU A 43 -9.21 -5.06 2.46
N ALA A 44 -8.34 -4.72 3.42
CA ALA A 44 -8.71 -4.55 4.83
C ALA A 44 -9.75 -3.42 5.05
N GLU A 45 -9.76 -2.41 4.18
CA GLU A 45 -10.68 -1.27 4.24
C GLU A 45 -11.88 -1.42 3.27
N GLY A 46 -12.06 -2.61 2.67
CA GLY A 46 -13.16 -2.87 1.73
C GLY A 46 -12.95 -2.29 0.32
N GLU A 47 -11.72 -1.86 0.00
CA GLU A 47 -11.33 -1.36 -1.32
C GLU A 47 -10.76 -2.49 -2.20
N VAL A 48 -10.74 -2.26 -3.52
CA VAL A 48 -10.10 -3.19 -4.46
C VAL A 48 -8.59 -3.25 -4.21
N GLN A 49 -8.01 -4.45 -4.20
CA GLN A 49 -6.60 -4.63 -3.87
C GLN A 49 -5.69 -4.25 -5.05
N GLY A 50 -4.72 -3.36 -4.78
CA GLY A 50 -3.67 -2.95 -5.71
C GLY A 50 -4.07 -1.86 -6.71
N ALA A 51 -3.16 -0.91 -6.93
CA ALA A 51 -3.29 0.09 -8.00
C ALA A 51 -3.25 -0.61 -9.36
N GLY A 52 -4.38 -0.60 -10.05
CA GLY A 52 -4.48 -1.05 -11.43
C GLY A 52 -3.86 -0.01 -12.35
N GLY A 53 -2.73 -0.36 -12.98
CA GLY A 53 -2.29 0.31 -14.21
C GLY A 53 -3.02 -0.16 -15.45
#